data_AF-A0A392VD82-F1
#
_entry.id   AF-A0A392VD82-F1
#
_cell.length_a   1.000
_cell.length_b   1.000
_cell.length_c   1.000
_cell.angle_alpha   90.00
_cell.angle_beta   90.00
_cell.angle_gamma   90.00
#
_symmetry.space_group_name_H-M   'P 1'
#
loop_
_entity.id
_entity.type
_entity.pdbx_description
1 polymer ?
#
loop_
_entity_poly.entity_id
_entity_poly.type
_entity_poly.pdbx_seq_one_letter_code
_entity_poly.pdbx_strand_id
1 'polypeptide(L)' 'KIIDDLANIDVNLEDEDKVFHLLCAFPKSLDNLKDVLLYGKEGTVTLDEVQPALRTNELTKLRDLKVDDSGE' A
#
# COMPACT_ATOMS: atom_id res chain seq x y z
N LYS A 1 1.09 17.23 -0.39
CA LYS A 1 2.12 18.23 -0.74
C LYS A 1 2.62 18.00 -2.15
N ILE A 2 3.51 17.04 -2.45
CA ILE A 2 4.03 16.89 -3.84
C ILE A 2 2.94 16.71 -4.92
N ILE A 3 1.89 15.91 -4.68
CA ILE A 3 0.78 15.72 -5.63
C ILE A 3 -0.02 17.03 -5.81
N ASP A 4 -0.33 17.70 -4.70
CA ASP A 4 -1.05 18.99 -4.72
C ASP A 4 -0.21 20.08 -5.40
N ASP A 5 1.10 20.09 -5.15
CA ASP A 5 2.06 21.04 -5.72
C ASP A 5 2.21 20.85 -7.25
N LEU A 6 2.16 19.60 -7.73
CA LEU A 6 2.13 19.28 -9.16
C LEU A 6 0.81 19.72 -9.81
N ALA A 7 -0.32 19.46 -9.16
CA ALA A 7 -1.62 19.91 -9.65
C ALA A 7 -1.70 21.46 -9.74
N ASN A 8 -1.03 22.17 -8.82
CA ASN A 8 -0.97 23.64 -8.83
C ASN A 8 -0.22 24.23 -10.05
N ILE A 9 0.64 23.46 -10.71
CA ILE A 9 1.32 23.85 -11.95
C ILE A 9 0.73 23.15 -13.19
N ASP A 10 -0.52 22.68 -13.08
CA ASP A 10 -1.28 22.01 -14.14
C ASP A 10 -0.67 20.65 -14.59
N VAL A 11 0.10 20.02 -13.68
CA VAL A 11 0.60 18.65 -13.85
C VAL A 11 -0.30 17.71 -13.06
N ASN A 12 -1.22 17.05 -13.76
CA ASN A 12 -2.08 16.04 -13.16
C ASN A 12 -1.45 14.65 -13.33
N LEU A 13 -1.38 13.89 -12.24
CA LEU A 13 -0.93 12.50 -12.27
C LEU A 13 -2.10 11.58 -12.66
N GLU A 14 -1.81 10.56 -13.46
CA GLU A 14 -2.76 9.49 -13.70
C GLU A 14 -3.00 8.70 -12.41
N ASP A 15 -4.13 8.00 -12.31
CA ASP A 15 -4.45 7.26 -11.08
C ASP A 15 -3.46 6.12 -10.83
N GLU A 16 -2.89 5.55 -11.89
CA GLU A 16 -1.79 4.58 -11.80
C GLU A 16 -0.53 5.19 -11.17
N ASP A 17 -0.14 6.40 -11.58
CA ASP A 17 1.03 7.10 -11.01
C ASP A 17 0.81 7.44 -9.52
N LYS A 18 -0.42 7.82 -9.14
CA LYS A 18 -0.78 8.08 -7.73
C LYS A 18 -0.70 6.82 -6.90
N VAL A 19 -1.17 5.69 -7.43
CA VAL A 19 -1.05 4.38 -6.78
C VAL A 19 0.41 4.00 -6.63
N PHE A 20 1.21 4.13 -7.68
CA PHE A 20 2.62 3.81 -7.65
C PHE A 20 3.39 4.68 -6.65
N HIS A 21 3.12 5.99 -6.63
CA HIS A 21 3.70 6.92 -5.65
C HIS A 21 3.39 6.50 -4.21
N LEU A 22 2.13 6.09 -3.94
CA LEU A 22 1.71 5.57 -2.64
C LEU A 22 2.48 4.29 -2.27
N LEU A 23 2.64 3.35 -3.20
CA LEU A 23 3.37 2.10 -2.98
C LEU A 23 4.85 2.38 -2.69
N CYS A 24 5.50 3.32 -3.39
CA CYS A 24 6.87 3.74 -3.07
C CYS A 24 7.01 4.32 -1.66
N ALA A 25 5.95 4.96 -1.14
CA ALA A 25 5.94 5.56 0.19
C ALA A 25 5.74 4.57 1.34
N PHE A 26 5.37 3.30 1.08
CA PHE A 26 5.18 2.37 2.19
C PHE A 26 6.51 2.04 2.90
N PRO A 27 6.47 1.81 4.22
CA PRO A 27 7.61 1.31 4.97
C PRO A 27 8.11 -0.04 4.43
N LYS A 28 9.40 -0.31 4.65
CA LYS A 28 10.06 -1.58 4.23
C LYS A 28 9.38 -2.84 4.78
N SER A 29 8.71 -2.73 5.93
CA SER A 29 7.93 -3.82 6.53
C SER A 29 6.71 -4.25 5.69
N LEU A 30 6.43 -3.54 4.60
CA LEU A 30 5.38 -3.84 3.62
C LEU A 30 5.95 -4.17 2.24
N ASP A 31 7.26 -4.41 2.09
CA ASP A 31 7.84 -4.69 0.77
C ASP A 31 7.21 -5.94 0.11
N ASN A 32 6.97 -7.02 0.87
CA ASN A 32 6.24 -8.18 0.35
C ASN A 32 4.84 -7.84 -0.16
N LEU A 33 4.16 -6.88 0.48
CA LEU A 33 2.84 -6.41 0.03
C LEU A 33 2.96 -5.61 -1.27
N LYS A 34 4.00 -4.77 -1.41
CA LYS A 34 4.28 -4.06 -2.67
C LYS A 34 4.52 -5.05 -3.80
N ASP A 35 5.33 -6.08 -3.58
CA ASP A 35 5.64 -7.08 -4.60
C ASP A 35 4.39 -7.85 -5.04
N VAL A 36 3.54 -8.23 -4.09
CA VAL A 36 2.26 -8.90 -4.39
C VAL A 36 1.32 -7.98 -5.16
N LEU A 37 1.25 -6.70 -4.80
CA LEU A 37 0.40 -5.76 -5.53
C LEU A 37 0.93 -5.47 -6.94
N LEU A 38 2.23 -5.24 -7.10
CA LEU A 38 2.85 -4.89 -8.38
C LEU A 38 3.00 -6.07 -9.34
N TYR A 39 3.24 -7.28 -8.82
CA TYR A 39 3.59 -8.44 -9.63
C TYR A 39 2.63 -9.63 -9.45
N GLY A 40 1.74 -9.60 -8.47
CA GLY A 40 0.84 -10.72 -8.16
C GLY A 40 -0.44 -10.75 -8.98
N LYS A 41 -0.72 -9.74 -9.79
CA LYS A 41 -1.89 -9.65 -10.67
C LYS A 41 -1.47 -9.18 -12.06
N GLU A 42 -2.17 -9.68 -13.08
CA GLU A 42 -2.11 -9.14 -14.43
C GLU A 42 -3.03 -7.92 -14.57
N GLY A 43 -2.47 -6.77 -14.96
CA GLY A 43 -3.19 -5.50 -15.16
C GLY A 43 -2.82 -4.40 -14.15
N THR A 44 -3.47 -3.24 -14.28
CA THR A 44 -3.20 -2.06 -13.45
C THR A 44 -3.69 -2.24 -12.01
N VAL A 45 -2.87 -1.83 -11.05
CA VAL A 45 -3.22 -1.79 -9.62
C VAL A 45 -4.03 -0.53 -9.34
N THR A 46 -5.15 -0.68 -8.64
CA THR A 46 -6.05 0.43 -8.30
C THR A 46 -6.05 0.73 -6.80
N LEU A 47 -6.40 1.97 -6.41
CA LEU A 47 -6.52 2.33 -4.99
C LEU A 47 -7.54 1.48 -4.22
N ASP A 48 -8.61 1.07 -4.90
CA ASP A 48 -9.66 0.21 -4.34
C ASP A 48 -9.14 -1.20 -3.98
N GLU A 49 -8.02 -1.62 -4.57
CA GLU A 49 -7.33 -2.88 -4.23
C GLU A 49 -6.27 -2.67 -3.16
N VAL A 50 -5.56 -1.53 -3.20
CA VAL A 50 -4.50 -1.21 -2.23
C VAL A 50 -5.06 -1.02 -0.81
N GLN A 51 -6.17 -0.30 -0.67
CA GLN A 51 -6.79 -0.04 0.64
C GLN A 51 -7.16 -1.31 1.43
N PRO A 52 -7.93 -2.27 0.88
CA PRO A 52 -8.29 -3.49 1.61
C PRO A 52 -7.07 -4.38 1.86
N ALA A 53 -6.09 -4.40 0.95
CA ALA A 53 -4.86 -5.17 1.14
C ALA A 53 -4.02 -4.64 2.32
N LEU A 54 -3.90 -3.32 2.45
CA LEU A 54 -3.26 -2.66 3.59
C LEU A 54 -3.97 -3.01 4.92
N ARG A 55 -5.28 -2.80 4.98
CA ARG A 55 -6.08 -3.09 6.20
C ARG A 55 -5.96 -4.55 6.62
N THR A 56 -5.95 -5.47 5.66
CA THR A 56 -5.80 -6.90 5.95
C THR A 56 -4.41 -7.22 6.50
N ASN A 57 -3.35 -6.64 5.93
CA ASN A 57 -1.97 -6.83 6.39
C ASN A 57 -1.76 -6.31 7.83
N GLU A 58 -2.36 -5.17 8.16
CA GLU A 58 -2.35 -4.61 9.52
C GLU A 58 -3.11 -5.52 10.50
N LEU A 59 -4.29 -6.01 10.12
CA LEU A 59 -5.09 -6.93 10.94
C LEU A 59 -4.43 -8.30 11.14
N THR A 60 -3.67 -8.82 10.16
CA THR A 60 -2.87 -10.04 10.36
C THR A 60 -1.72 -9.78 11.32
N LYS A 61 -0.95 -8.71 11.12
CA LYS A 61 0.16 -8.35 12.02
C LYS A 61 -0.28 -8.14 13.47
N LEU A 62 -1.44 -7.50 13.69
CA LEU A 62 -2.01 -7.32 15.02
C LEU A 62 -2.47 -8.64 15.66
N ARG A 63 -2.93 -9.61 14.87
CA ARG A 63 -3.28 -10.94 15.37
C ARG A 63 -2.04 -11.74 15.74
N ASP A 64 -1.00 -11.67 14.92
CA ASP A 64 0.28 -12.35 15.17
C ASP A 64 0.96 -11.84 16.44
N LEU A 65 0.82 -10.55 16.76
CA LEU A 65 1.30 -9.95 18.01
C LEU A 65 0.50 -10.36 19.26
N LYS A 66 -0.75 -10.83 19.12
CA LYS A 66 -1.61 -11.19 20.26
C LYS A 66 -1.54 -12.68 20.64
N VAL A 67 -0.73 -13.46 19.93
CA VAL A 67 -0.58 -14.91 20.19
C VAL A 67 0.51 -15.21 21.24
N ASP A 68 1.27 -14.22 21.71
CA ASP A 68 2.47 -14.45 22.53
C ASP A 68 2.30 -14.27 24.06
N ASP A 69 1.08 -14.08 24.59
CA ASP A 69 0.86 -13.85 26.04
C ASP A 69 0.10 -15.00 26.75
N SER A 70 0.14 -16.22 26.21
CA SER A 70 -0.47 -17.37 26.90
C SER A 70 0.34 -18.66 26.82
N GLY A 71 1.66 -18.56 26.91
CA GLY A 71 2.55 -19.70 27.15
C GLY A 71 2.96 -19.76 28.63
N GLU A 72 2.56 -20.84 29.29
CA GLU A 72 2.86 -21.26 30.68
C GLU A 72 4.34 -21.18 31.11
#